data_AF-A0A1J0TYR3-F1
#
_entry.id   AF-A0A1J0TYR3-F1
#
_cell.length_a   1.000
_cell.length_b   1.000
_cell.length_c   1.000
_cell.angle_alpha   90.00
_cell.angle_beta   90.00
_cell.angle_gamma   90.00
#
_symmetry.space_group_name_H-M   'P 1'
#
loop_
_entity.id
_entity.type
_entity.pdbx_description
1 polymer ?
#
loop_
_entity_poly.entity_id
_entity_poly.type
_entity_poly.pdbx_seq_one_letter_code
_entity_poly.pdbx_strand_id
1 'polypeptide(L)'
;MNLTDLPHMTWTEFSRTALPKLKAGAREDSPQYVLCPYDSMEKFYRRVVVVTDTVSVPTVVRAPRARSNRKPAAVALPDLAALTLPLAQSIVRVGTDYIVLRQLFTDALVRDRFPSGEESVRGVAAA
;
A
#
# COMPACT_ATOMS: atom_id res chain seq x y z
N MET A 1 5.80 -0.69 12.72
CA MET A 1 4.47 -1.34 12.63
C MET A 1 4.63 -2.61 11.81
N ASN A 2 4.26 -3.77 12.33
CA ASN A 2 4.41 -5.04 11.62
C ASN A 2 3.13 -5.36 10.83
N LEU A 3 3.26 -6.02 9.68
CA LEU A 3 2.13 -6.35 8.80
C LEU A 3 1.15 -7.34 9.45
N THR A 4 1.62 -8.12 10.43
CA THR A 4 0.82 -9.08 11.20
C THR A 4 -0.14 -8.41 12.18
N ASP A 5 0.17 -7.18 12.58
CA ASP A 5 -0.57 -6.47 13.64
C ASP A 5 -1.69 -5.59 13.06
N LEU A 6 -1.72 -5.47 11.72
CA LEU A 6 -2.75 -4.75 11.01
C LEU A 6 -4.05 -5.56 10.96
N PRO A 7 -5.23 -4.89 10.97
CA PRO A 7 -6.48 -5.56 10.67
C PRO A 7 -6.43 -6.25 9.31
N HIS A 8 -7.28 -7.26 9.16
CA HIS A 8 -7.35 -8.08 7.96
C HIS A 8 -8.76 -8.03 7.39
N MET A 9 -8.86 -7.93 6.07
CA MET A 9 -10.09 -8.13 5.33
C MET A 9 -9.92 -9.21 4.27
N THR A 10 -11.00 -9.92 3.99
CA THR A 10 -10.98 -10.96 2.95
C THR A 10 -11.04 -10.33 1.57
N TRP A 11 -10.49 -11.01 0.56
CA TRP A 11 -10.67 -10.60 -0.83
C TRP A 11 -12.15 -10.48 -1.21
N THR A 12 -13.00 -11.37 -0.70
CA THR A 12 -14.45 -11.32 -0.97
C THR A 12 -15.06 -10.02 -0.45
N GLU A 13 -14.75 -9.66 0.79
CA GLU A 13 -15.19 -8.40 1.40
C GLU A 13 -14.67 -7.20 0.61
N PHE A 14 -13.36 -7.13 0.37
CA PHE A 14 -12.73 -6.06 -0.41
C PHE A 14 -13.35 -5.92 -1.81
N SER A 15 -13.63 -7.04 -2.48
CA SER A 15 -14.20 -7.06 -3.83
C SER A 15 -15.65 -6.55 -3.88
N ARG A 16 -16.37 -6.62 -2.75
CA ARG A 16 -17.75 -6.13 -2.63
C ARG A 16 -17.82 -4.68 -2.19
N THR A 17 -16.88 -4.21 -1.37
CA THR A 17 -16.93 -2.88 -0.76
C THR A 17 -16.08 -1.84 -1.51
N ALA A 18 -14.79 -2.12 -1.68
CA ALA A 18 -13.83 -1.16 -2.22
C ALA A 18 -13.67 -1.27 -3.74
N LEU A 19 -13.54 -2.49 -4.26
CA LEU A 19 -13.22 -2.72 -5.68
C LEU A 19 -14.18 -2.08 -6.69
N PRO A 20 -15.52 -2.03 -6.47
CA PRO A 20 -16.43 -1.35 -7.39
C PRO A 20 -16.14 0.15 -7.53
N LYS A 21 -15.89 0.84 -6.40
CA LYS A 21 -15.53 2.26 -6.40
C LYS A 21 -14.21 2.51 -7.14
N LEU A 22 -13.20 1.66 -6.91
CA LEU A 22 -11.89 1.75 -7.55
C LEU A 22 -11.93 1.58 -9.07
N LYS A 23 -12.90 0.80 -9.58
CA LYS A 23 -13.10 0.55 -11.01
C LYS A 23 -13.97 1.59 -11.70
N ALA A 24 -14.77 2.35 -10.94
CA ALA A 24 -15.65 3.37 -11.48
C ALA A 24 -14.89 4.63 -11.92
N GLY A 25 -13.70 4.88 -11.34
CA GLY A 25 -12.85 6.01 -11.71
C GLY A 25 -12.05 5.79 -13.00
N ALA A 26 -11.57 6.89 -13.60
CA ALA A 26 -10.60 6.84 -14.68
C ALA A 26 -9.31 6.13 -14.23
N ARG A 27 -8.63 5.45 -15.15
CA ARG A 27 -7.38 4.73 -14.83
C ARG A 27 -6.27 5.66 -14.35
N GLU A 28 -6.21 6.85 -14.92
CA GLU A 28 -5.23 7.90 -14.63
C GLU A 28 -5.44 8.55 -13.26
N ASP A 29 -6.67 8.50 -12.73
CA ASP A 29 -7.02 8.98 -11.39
C ASP A 29 -7.21 7.83 -10.39
N SER A 30 -6.86 6.60 -10.79
CA SER A 30 -7.13 5.44 -9.95
C SER A 30 -6.25 5.47 -8.71
N PRO A 31 -6.81 5.34 -7.50
CA PRO A 31 -6.06 5.35 -6.23
C PRO A 31 -5.40 3.98 -5.97
N GLN A 32 -4.90 3.34 -7.03
CA GLN A 32 -4.24 2.04 -7.01
C GLN A 32 -2.77 2.22 -7.37
N TYR A 33 -1.92 1.64 -6.53
CA TYR A 33 -0.49 1.85 -6.57
C TYR A 33 0.27 0.53 -6.52
N VAL A 34 1.50 0.59 -6.98
CA VAL A 34 2.48 -0.49 -6.95
C VAL A 34 3.66 -0.04 -6.13
N LEU A 35 3.96 -0.81 -5.09
CA LEU A 35 5.12 -0.64 -4.24
C LEU A 35 6.23 -1.57 -4.74
N CYS A 36 7.36 -0.97 -5.12
CA CYS A 36 8.51 -1.65 -5.71
C CYS A 36 9.77 -1.47 -4.84
N PRO A 37 10.44 -2.55 -4.42
CA PRO A 37 11.78 -2.43 -3.84
C PRO A 37 12.79 -2.11 -4.95
N TYR A 38 13.75 -1.22 -4.67
CA TYR A 38 14.87 -0.88 -5.57
C TYR A 38 14.46 -0.40 -6.98
N ASP A 39 13.28 0.20 -7.12
CA ASP A 39 12.68 0.57 -8.41
C ASP A 39 12.50 -0.59 -9.42
N SER A 40 12.59 -1.84 -8.95
CA SER A 40 12.39 -3.00 -9.82
C SER A 40 10.91 -3.18 -10.13
N MET A 41 10.58 -3.11 -11.42
CA MET A 41 9.24 -3.36 -11.95
C MET A 41 8.90 -4.85 -12.12
N GLU A 42 9.80 -5.74 -11.68
CA GLU A 42 9.56 -7.17 -11.74
C GLU A 42 8.32 -7.57 -10.94
N LYS A 43 7.43 -8.32 -11.60
CA LYS A 43 6.13 -8.73 -11.05
C LYS A 43 6.25 -9.50 -9.73
N PHE A 44 7.39 -10.13 -9.47
CA PHE A 44 7.60 -10.94 -8.28
C PHE A 44 7.80 -10.09 -7.01
N TYR A 45 8.47 -8.95 -7.15
CA TYR A 45 8.84 -8.08 -6.04
C TYR A 45 7.79 -7.01 -5.73
N ARG A 46 6.97 -6.67 -6.72
CA ARG A 46 5.95 -5.63 -6.55
C ARG A 46 4.79 -6.04 -5.63
N ARG A 47 4.23 -5.06 -4.91
CA ARG A 47 3.07 -5.24 -4.03
C ARG A 47 2.01 -4.19 -4.32
N VAL A 48 0.74 -4.58 -4.26
CA VAL A 48 -0.37 -3.67 -4.57
C VAL A 48 -0.78 -2.92 -3.31
N VAL A 49 -0.90 -1.60 -3.45
CA VAL A 49 -1.43 -0.71 -2.43
C VAL A 49 -2.65 0.00 -3.00
N VAL A 50 -3.69 0.16 -2.18
CA VAL A 50 -4.96 0.75 -2.59
C VAL A 50 -5.33 1.81 -1.57
N VAL A 51 -5.67 3.02 -2.03
CA VAL A 51 -6.23 4.06 -1.17
C VAL A 51 -7.75 4.05 -1.30
N THR A 52 -8.45 3.98 -0.17
CA THR A 52 -9.91 3.87 -0.14
C THR A 52 -10.49 4.35 1.20
N ASP A 53 -11.65 5.01 1.12
CA ASP A 53 -12.46 5.44 2.26
C ASP A 53 -13.13 4.30 3.04
N THR A 54 -13.08 3.06 2.53
CA THR A 54 -13.71 1.90 3.19
C THR A 54 -12.95 1.42 4.43
N VAL A 55 -11.72 1.89 4.63
CA VAL A 55 -10.91 1.55 5.80
C VAL A 55 -10.49 2.85 6.49
N SER A 56 -10.50 2.86 7.82
CA SER A 56 -10.02 3.99 8.63
C SER A 56 -8.56 3.85 9.05
N VAL A 57 -7.99 2.66 8.89
CA VAL A 57 -6.60 2.32 9.23
C VAL A 57 -6.01 1.40 8.17
N PRO A 58 -4.67 1.34 8.02
CA PRO A 58 -4.02 0.38 7.13
C PRO A 58 -4.51 -1.05 7.37
N THR A 59 -5.06 -1.68 6.33
CA THR A 59 -5.71 -2.99 6.44
C THR A 59 -5.17 -3.93 5.37
N VAL A 60 -4.84 -5.16 5.75
CA VAL A 60 -4.29 -6.15 4.82
C VAL A 60 -5.43 -6.89 4.11
N VAL A 61 -5.40 -6.91 2.78
CA VAL A 61 -6.32 -7.68 1.96
C VAL A 61 -5.74 -9.08 1.72
N ARG A 62 -6.48 -10.12 2.14
CA ARG A 62 -6.03 -11.52 2.03
C ARG A 62 -6.67 -12.22 0.83
N ALA A 63 -5.86 -12.89 0.01
CA ALA A 63 -6.34 -13.63 -1.16
C ALA A 63 -7.21 -14.85 -0.74
N PRO A 64 -8.23 -15.25 -1.53
CA PRO A 64 -9.14 -16.33 -1.15
C PRO A 64 -8.50 -17.72 -1.14
N ARG A 65 -7.46 -17.96 -1.95
CA ARG A 65 -6.90 -19.30 -2.20
C ARG A 65 -5.46 -19.53 -1.73
N ALA A 66 -4.83 -18.54 -1.10
CA ALA A 66 -3.56 -18.82 -0.44
C ALA A 66 -3.89 -19.34 0.95
N ARG A 67 -3.67 -20.65 1.21
CA ARG A 67 -3.57 -21.23 2.57
C ARG A 67 -2.42 -20.62 3.41
N SER A 68 -1.94 -19.45 3.01
CA SER A 68 -0.77 -18.82 3.53
C SER A 68 -1.05 -17.33 3.69
N ASN A 69 -1.12 -16.91 4.94
CA ASN A 69 -0.96 -15.51 5.35
C ASN A 69 0.40 -14.92 4.91
N ARG A 70 1.29 -15.70 4.25
CA ARG A 70 2.60 -15.24 3.79
C ARG A 70 2.54 -14.23 2.64
N LYS A 71 1.48 -14.17 1.84
CA LYS A 71 1.39 -13.24 0.71
C LYS A 71 0.09 -12.45 0.75
N PRO A 72 0.10 -11.19 1.23
CA PRO A 72 -1.06 -10.32 1.10
C PRO A 72 -1.38 -10.09 -0.38
N ALA A 73 -2.66 -9.98 -0.72
CA ALA A 73 -3.10 -9.63 -2.07
C ALA A 73 -2.86 -8.16 -2.35
N ALA A 74 -3.21 -7.31 -1.38
CA ALA A 74 -2.99 -5.88 -1.38
C ALA A 74 -2.95 -5.36 0.07
N VAL A 75 -2.58 -4.09 0.23
CA VAL A 75 -2.83 -3.32 1.45
C VAL A 75 -3.76 -2.16 1.11
N ALA A 76 -4.87 -2.06 1.83
CA ALA A 76 -5.79 -0.95 1.76
C ALA A 76 -5.39 0.11 2.79
N LEU A 77 -5.38 1.38 2.38
CA LEU A 77 -5.02 2.53 3.20
C LEU A 77 -6.14 3.57 3.14
N PRO A 78 -6.37 4.33 4.23
CA PRO A 78 -7.28 5.49 4.20
C PRO A 78 -6.73 6.60 3.31
N ASP A 79 -5.41 6.81 3.33
CA ASP A 79 -4.68 7.83 2.57
C ASP A 79 -3.23 7.40 2.31
N LEU A 80 -2.50 8.16 1.49
CA LEU A 80 -1.07 7.88 1.20
C LEU A 80 -0.11 8.29 2.33
N ALA A 81 -0.53 9.13 3.28
CA ALA A 81 0.29 9.51 4.43
C ALA A 81 0.39 8.36 5.44
N ALA A 82 -0.62 7.48 5.49
CA ALA A 82 -0.61 6.26 6.28
C ALA A 82 0.45 5.23 5.83
N LEU A 83 0.99 5.37 4.61
CA LEU A 83 2.07 4.53 4.11
C LEU A 83 3.44 5.04 4.60
N THR A 84 3.85 4.58 5.78
CA THR A 84 5.15 4.88 6.37
C THR A 84 6.26 3.97 5.83
N LEU A 85 7.54 4.37 5.95
CA LEU A 85 8.68 3.54 5.55
C LEU A 85 8.69 2.15 6.23
N PRO A 86 8.49 2.01 7.56
CA PRO A 86 8.46 0.70 8.21
C PRO A 86 7.31 -0.20 7.69
N LEU A 87 6.17 0.41 7.35
CA LEU A 87 5.05 -0.32 6.76
C LEU A 87 5.40 -0.77 5.34
N ALA A 88 5.96 0.12 4.51
CA ALA A 88 6.40 -0.21 3.17
C ALA A 88 7.42 -1.37 3.16
N GLN A 89 8.45 -1.30 4.02
CA GLN A 89 9.45 -2.36 4.21
C GLN A 89 8.80 -3.69 4.62
N SER A 90 7.81 -3.65 5.51
CA SER A 90 7.07 -4.84 5.96
C SER A 90 6.24 -5.46 4.83
N ILE A 91 5.69 -4.65 3.93
CA ILE A 91 4.91 -5.09 2.77
C ILE A 91 5.81 -5.78 1.72
N VAL A 92 6.91 -5.14 1.34
CA VAL A 92 7.85 -5.69 0.34
C VAL A 92 8.75 -6.79 0.91
N ARG A 93 8.89 -6.87 2.25
CA ARG A 93 9.80 -7.76 2.99
C ARG A 93 11.27 -7.50 2.67
N VAL A 94 11.61 -6.23 2.48
CA VAL A 94 12.96 -5.77 2.14
C VAL A 94 13.26 -4.59 3.05
N GLY A 95 14.35 -4.70 3.82
CA GLY A 95 14.87 -3.61 4.63
C GLY A 95 15.75 -2.69 3.77
N THR A 96 15.14 -1.69 3.16
CA THR A 96 15.84 -0.65 2.40
C THR A 96 15.22 0.71 2.71
N ASP A 97 16.05 1.74 2.67
CA ASP A 97 15.70 3.15 2.72
C ASP A 97 15.04 3.66 1.42
N TYR A 98 15.18 2.90 0.33
CA TYR A 98 14.65 3.25 -0.98
C TYR A 98 13.57 2.27 -1.45
N ILE A 99 12.32 2.70 -1.33
CA ILE A 99 11.15 1.97 -1.85
C ILE A 99 10.35 2.95 -2.69
N VAL A 100 10.01 2.51 -3.90
CA VAL A 100 9.31 3.32 -4.88
C VAL A 100 7.82 3.00 -4.86
N LEU A 101 6.99 4.04 -4.93
CA LEU A 101 5.56 3.97 -5.16
C LEU A 101 5.25 4.50 -6.56
N ARG A 102 4.63 3.67 -7.38
CA ARG A 102 4.18 4.01 -8.73
C ARG A 102 2.68 3.83 -8.84
N GLN A 103 2.06 4.54 -9.76
CA GLN A 103 0.67 4.31 -10.08
C GLN A 103 0.50 3.00 -10.86
N LEU A 104 -0.52 2.20 -10.53
CA LEU A 104 -0.67 0.84 -11.06
C LEU A 104 -0.84 0.77 -12.58
N PHE A 105 -1.51 1.76 -13.18
CA PHE A 105 -1.89 1.72 -14.60
C PHE A 105 -1.01 2.54 -15.52
N THR A 106 -0.48 3.66 -15.05
CA THR A 106 0.37 4.58 -15.83
C THR A 106 1.86 4.35 -15.59
N ASP A 107 2.20 3.60 -14.55
CA ASP A 107 3.57 3.44 -14.04
C ASP A 107 4.26 4.75 -13.64
N ALA A 108 3.49 5.83 -13.50
CA ALA A 108 3.98 7.13 -13.09
C ALA A 108 4.55 7.05 -11.67
N LEU A 109 5.74 7.60 -11.46
CA LEU A 109 6.37 7.71 -10.16
C LEU A 109 5.54 8.66 -9.28
N VAL A 110 5.04 8.13 -8.16
CA VAL A 110 4.26 8.90 -7.18
C VAL A 110 5.15 9.33 -6.02
N ARG A 111 6.05 8.44 -5.58
CA ARG A 111 6.97 8.68 -4.47
C ARG A 111 8.20 7.80 -4.61
N ASP A 112 9.37 8.37 -4.47
CA ASP A 112 10.66 7.67 -4.52
C ASP A 112 11.29 7.50 -3.11
N ARG A 113 10.88 8.33 -2.15
CA ARG A 113 11.32 8.26 -0.75
C ARG A 113 10.14 8.33 0.22
N PHE A 114 10.13 7.41 1.17
CA PHE A 114 9.19 7.44 2.29
C PHE A 114 9.81 8.17 3.48
N PRO A 115 9.01 8.92 4.26
CA PRO A 115 9.54 9.55 5.47
C PRO A 115 10.08 8.47 6.40
N SER A 116 11.38 8.56 6.73
CA SER A 116 11.92 7.88 7.89
C SER A 116 11.19 8.45 9.11
N GLY A 117 10.80 7.63 10.07
CA GLY A 117 9.92 8.04 11.17
C GLY A 117 10.40 9.25 12.00
N GLU A 118 11.63 9.73 11.80
CA GLU A 118 12.18 10.94 12.41
C GLU A 118 11.68 12.25 11.77
N GLU A 119 11.25 12.26 10.50
CA GLU A 119 10.72 13.49 9.87
C GLU A 119 9.27 13.79 10.26
N SER A 120 8.51 12.78 10.72
CA SER A 120 7.11 12.95 11.11
C SER A 120 6.93 13.80 12.38
N VAL A 121 7.98 14.00 13.17
CA VAL A 121 7.93 14.73 14.45
C VAL A 121 8.22 16.24 14.28
N ARG A 122 8.84 16.66 13.16
CA ARG A 122 9.16 18.09 12.95
C ARG A 122 8.05 18.90 12.27
N GLY A 123 7.03 18.25 11.71
CA GLY A 123 5.94 18.95 10.97
C GLY A 123 4.80 19.51 11.84
N VAL A 124 4.70 19.12 13.12
CA VAL A 124 3.56 19.51 13.99
C VAL A 124 3.93 20.61 14.99
N ALA A 125 5.20 20.96 15.13
CA ALA A 125 5.67 21.97 16.09
C ALA A 125 5.87 23.39 15.51
N ALA A 126 5.43 23.63 14.26
CA ALA A 126 5.53 24.94 13.63
C ALA A 126 4.18 25.34 13.01
N ALA A 127 3.21 25.66 13.88
CA ALA A 127 2.01 26.42 13.54
C ALA A 127 1.71 27.38 14.70
#